data_AF-A0A969FKC8-F1
#
_entry.id   AF-A0A969FKC8-F1
#
_cell.length_a   1.000
_cell.length_b   1.000
_cell.length_c   1.000
_cell.angle_alpha   90.00
_cell.angle_beta   90.00
_cell.angle_gamma   90.00
#
_symmetry.space_group_name_H-M   'P 1'
#
loop_
_entity.id
_entity.type
_entity.pdbx_description
1 polymer ?
#
loop_
_entity_poly.entity_id
_entity_poly.type
_entity_poly.pdbx_seq_one_letter_code
_entity_poly.pdbx_strand_id
1 'polypeptide(L)'
;MLTFSRDRIASLQAAVIGAIALCVARLLLEWIWPQGKLGWDQLDVWLGTALCGGVFGLTYRYTLRQELDIHLTTGAIAAFAIARAAGQWEGLRASGELDGIWGRLVDGLFAGEWGVVMPIGMLFSRLMIINGVPFGLAAVVLDGVFAQGWVDRCAGDRRVDPTVKR
;
A
#
# COMPACT_ATOMS: atom_id res chain seq x y z
N MET A 1 28.45 15.78 -10.04
CA MET A 1 28.48 14.62 -9.13
C MET A 1 27.59 14.78 -7.89
N LEU A 2 27.43 16.00 -7.32
CA LEU A 2 26.58 16.25 -6.13
C LEU A 2 25.06 16.08 -6.35
N THR A 3 24.58 16.14 -7.60
CA THR A 3 23.16 15.99 -7.95
C THR A 3 22.64 14.57 -7.70
N PHE A 4 23.45 13.57 -8.03
CA PHE A 4 23.09 12.16 -7.90
C PHE A 4 22.83 11.72 -6.46
N SER A 5 23.64 12.20 -5.50
CA SER A 5 23.46 11.87 -4.10
C SER A 5 22.18 12.47 -3.52
N ARG A 6 21.77 13.66 -3.99
CA ARG A 6 20.53 14.32 -3.54
C ARG A 6 19.30 13.58 -4.00
N ASP A 7 19.25 13.17 -5.27
CA ASP A 7 18.12 12.42 -5.82
C ASP A 7 17.93 11.10 -5.08
N ARG A 8 19.03 10.41 -4.73
CA ARG A 8 18.98 9.19 -3.92
C ARG A 8 18.41 9.41 -2.52
N ILE A 9 18.85 10.46 -1.83
CA ILE A 9 18.35 10.79 -0.48
C ILE A 9 16.86 11.10 -0.53
N ALA A 10 16.45 11.89 -1.52
CA ALA A 10 15.06 12.31 -1.64
C ALA A 10 14.14 11.13 -2.00
N SER A 11 14.62 10.15 -2.76
CA SER A 11 13.90 8.90 -3.02
C SER A 11 13.83 7.99 -1.80
N LEU A 12 14.92 7.87 -1.04
CA LEU A 12 14.91 7.17 0.24
C LEU A 12 13.88 7.79 1.21
N GLN A 13 13.82 9.12 1.25
CA GLN A 13 12.85 9.84 2.07
C GLN A 13 11.41 9.56 1.62
N ALA A 14 11.13 9.57 0.32
CA ALA A 14 9.82 9.21 -0.22
C ALA A 14 9.43 7.76 0.13
N ALA A 15 10.40 6.83 0.09
CA ALA A 15 10.19 5.46 0.54
C ALA A 15 9.82 5.41 2.04
N VAL A 16 10.59 6.10 2.89
CA VAL A 16 10.33 6.12 4.34
C VAL A 16 8.97 6.72 4.65
N ILE A 17 8.59 7.82 4.00
CA ILE A 17 7.28 8.45 4.18
C ILE A 17 6.17 7.49 3.72
N GLY A 18 6.34 6.83 2.57
CA GLY A 18 5.37 5.84 2.08
C GLY A 18 5.21 4.65 3.02
N ALA A 19 6.31 4.14 3.57
CA ALA A 19 6.31 3.06 4.56
C ALA A 19 5.55 3.47 5.83
N ILE A 20 5.87 4.65 6.38
CA ILE A 20 5.20 5.19 7.57
C ILE A 20 3.72 5.43 7.28
N ALA A 21 3.39 6.07 6.17
CA ALA A 21 2.02 6.39 5.78
C ALA A 21 1.16 5.12 5.66
N LEU A 22 1.69 4.06 5.03
CA LEU A 22 0.97 2.80 4.90
C LEU A 22 0.82 2.08 6.24
N CYS A 23 1.85 2.07 7.08
CA CYS A 23 1.77 1.49 8.43
C CYS A 23 0.74 2.24 9.30
N VAL A 24 0.74 3.57 9.27
CA VAL A 24 -0.24 4.39 10.00
C VAL A 24 -1.65 4.14 9.47
N ALA A 25 -1.84 4.13 8.14
CA ALA A 25 -3.13 3.85 7.53
C ALA A 25 -3.64 2.45 7.88
N ARG A 26 -2.73 1.46 7.94
CA ARG A 26 -3.04 0.10 8.38
C ARG A 26 -3.46 0.06 9.86
N LEU A 27 -2.72 0.75 10.72
CA LEU A 27 -3.01 0.84 12.16
C LEU A 27 -4.38 1.50 12.41
N LEU A 28 -4.70 2.57 11.67
CA LEU A 28 -6.01 3.23 11.73
C LEU A 28 -7.13 2.28 11.31
N LEU A 29 -6.90 1.47 10.27
CA LEU A 29 -7.89 0.49 9.83
C LEU A 29 -8.12 -0.61 10.88
N GLU A 30 -7.06 -1.09 11.53
CA GLU A 30 -7.16 -2.08 12.62
C GLU A 30 -7.83 -1.49 13.86
N TRP A 31 -7.68 -0.20 14.11
CA TRP A 31 -8.38 0.50 15.17
C TRP A 31 -9.89 0.61 14.90
N ILE A 32 -10.29 0.89 13.65
CA ILE A 32 -11.70 0.94 13.23
C ILE A 32 -12.31 -0.46 13.18
N TRP A 33 -11.54 -1.45 12.69
CA TRP A 33 -11.98 -2.82 12.50
C TRP A 33 -10.98 -3.79 13.12
N PRO A 34 -11.13 -4.12 14.41
CA PRO A 34 -10.23 -5.04 15.10
C PRO A 34 -10.34 -6.44 14.50
N GLN A 35 -9.26 -6.93 13.88
CA GLN A 35 -9.24 -8.23 13.19
C GLN A 35 -8.50 -9.32 13.99
N GLY A 36 -7.87 -8.96 15.13
CA GLY A 36 -7.13 -9.88 15.99
C GLY A 36 -6.32 -9.15 17.05
N LYS A 37 -5.68 -9.90 17.95
CA LYS A 37 -4.77 -9.33 18.98
C LYS A 37 -3.43 -9.01 18.33
N LEU A 38 -2.92 -7.80 18.54
CA LEU A 38 -1.58 -7.36 18.14
C LEU A 38 -0.54 -8.22 18.89
N GLY A 39 -0.06 -9.29 18.25
CA GLY A 39 0.97 -10.18 18.80
C GLY A 39 2.32 -9.92 18.14
N TRP A 40 3.40 -10.33 18.81
CA TRP A 40 4.76 -10.33 18.23
C TRP A 40 4.85 -11.20 16.97
N ASP A 41 3.92 -12.14 16.81
CA ASP A 41 3.69 -12.99 15.66
C ASP A 41 3.29 -12.21 14.38
N GLN A 42 2.95 -10.92 14.50
CA GLN A 42 2.56 -10.06 13.37
C GLN A 42 3.72 -9.25 12.79
N LEU A 43 4.94 -9.42 13.28
CA LEU A 43 6.10 -8.64 12.84
C LEU A 43 6.34 -8.77 11.33
N ASP A 44 6.14 -9.97 10.78
CA ASP A 44 6.26 -10.23 9.33
C ASP A 44 5.23 -9.44 8.51
N VAL A 45 4.01 -9.29 9.04
CA VAL A 45 2.94 -8.51 8.39
C VAL A 45 3.30 -7.02 8.41
N TRP A 46 3.79 -6.51 9.54
CA TRP A 46 4.21 -5.11 9.66
C TRP A 46 5.43 -4.80 8.80
N LEU A 47 6.42 -5.70 8.75
CA LEU A 47 7.58 -5.57 7.88
C LEU A 47 7.17 -5.58 6.41
N GLY A 48 6.33 -6.54 6.00
CA GLY A 48 5.76 -6.57 4.65
C GLY A 48 4.95 -5.31 4.33
N THR A 49 4.23 -4.75 5.31
CA THR A 49 3.53 -3.44 5.16
C THR A 49 4.51 -2.32 4.92
N ALA A 50 5.54 -2.20 5.74
CA ALA A 50 6.54 -1.15 5.61
C ALA A 50 7.28 -1.25 4.26
N LEU A 51 7.66 -2.46 3.83
CA LEU A 51 8.33 -2.69 2.55
C LEU A 51 7.42 -2.34 1.37
N CYS A 52 6.16 -2.81 1.36
CA CYS A 52 5.19 -2.44 0.33
C CYS A 52 4.94 -0.93 0.29
N GLY A 53 4.79 -0.28 1.45
CA GLY A 53 4.60 1.16 1.56
C GLY A 53 5.82 1.94 1.07
N GLY A 54 7.03 1.42 1.33
CA GLY A 54 8.27 2.01 0.84
C GLY A 54 8.41 1.95 -0.67
N VAL A 55 8.15 0.79 -1.27
CA VAL A 55 8.13 0.64 -2.73
C VAL A 55 7.04 1.51 -3.35
N PHE A 56 5.85 1.55 -2.74
CA PHE A 56 4.76 2.42 -3.18
C PHE A 56 5.16 3.90 -3.14
N GLY A 57 5.79 4.38 -2.06
CA GLY A 57 6.26 5.76 -1.94
C GLY A 57 7.33 6.12 -3.00
N LEU A 58 8.21 5.18 -3.34
CA LEU A 58 9.15 5.34 -4.46
C LEU A 58 8.42 5.49 -5.80
N THR A 59 7.52 4.56 -6.10
CA THR A 59 6.72 4.61 -7.35
C THR A 59 5.88 5.86 -7.43
N TYR A 60 5.32 6.30 -6.30
CA TYR A 60 4.53 7.53 -6.21
C TYR A 60 5.32 8.75 -6.66
N ARG A 61 6.54 8.91 -6.14
CA ARG A 61 7.42 10.04 -6.47
C ARG A 61 7.78 10.07 -7.95
N TYR A 62 8.14 8.92 -8.53
CA TYR A 62 8.70 8.87 -9.88
C TYR A 62 7.64 8.83 -10.97
N THR A 63 6.57 8.07 -10.76
CA THR A 63 5.58 7.79 -11.81
C THR A 63 4.35 8.67 -11.63
N LEU A 64 3.80 8.75 -10.41
CA LEU A 64 2.50 9.40 -10.17
C LEU A 64 2.60 10.92 -10.02
N ARG A 65 3.72 11.44 -9.51
CA ARG A 65 3.89 12.91 -9.41
C ARG A 65 4.16 13.57 -10.76
N GLN A 66 4.73 12.86 -11.72
CA GLN A 66 5.05 13.43 -13.03
C GLN A 66 3.81 13.57 -13.92
N GLU A 67 2.85 12.67 -13.76
CA GLU A 67 1.62 12.63 -14.54
C GLU A 67 0.44 12.87 -13.59
N LEU A 68 -0.12 14.08 -13.61
CA LEU A 68 -1.24 14.51 -12.77
C LEU A 68 -2.59 13.88 -13.18
N ASP A 69 -2.56 12.67 -13.77
CA ASP A 69 -3.72 11.94 -14.22
C ASP A 69 -4.30 11.09 -13.08
N ILE A 70 -5.54 11.42 -12.70
CA ILE A 70 -6.27 10.70 -11.65
C ILE A 70 -6.41 9.20 -11.95
N HIS A 71 -6.55 8.85 -13.23
CA HIS A 71 -6.68 7.46 -13.67
C HIS A 71 -5.40 6.64 -13.40
N LEU A 72 -4.22 7.22 -13.64
CA LEU A 72 -2.94 6.56 -13.37
C LEU A 72 -2.77 6.29 -11.86
N THR A 73 -3.13 7.28 -11.04
CA THR A 73 -3.05 7.18 -9.57
C THR A 73 -3.96 6.09 -9.04
N THR A 74 -5.23 6.05 -9.48
CA THR A 74 -6.15 4.99 -9.07
C THR A 74 -5.71 3.60 -9.55
N GLY A 75 -5.17 3.49 -10.76
CA GLY A 75 -4.66 2.24 -11.31
C GLY A 75 -3.45 1.71 -10.54
N ALA A 76 -2.53 2.59 -10.16
CA ALA A 76 -1.36 2.23 -9.35
C ALA A 76 -1.77 1.76 -7.94
N ILE A 77 -2.67 2.48 -7.28
CA ILE A 77 -3.21 2.07 -5.96
C ILE A 77 -3.85 0.68 -6.05
N ALA A 78 -4.67 0.44 -7.08
CA ALA A 78 -5.30 -0.85 -7.30
C ALA A 78 -4.25 -1.96 -7.55
N ALA A 79 -3.23 -1.71 -8.36
CA ALA A 79 -2.18 -2.68 -8.65
C ALA A 79 -1.39 -3.07 -7.38
N PHE A 80 -1.02 -2.12 -6.54
CA PHE A 80 -0.33 -2.40 -5.28
C PHE A 80 -1.22 -3.12 -4.26
N ALA A 81 -2.51 -2.75 -4.20
CA ALA A 81 -3.47 -3.44 -3.36
C ALA A 81 -3.64 -4.92 -3.79
N ILE A 82 -3.74 -5.17 -5.09
CA ILE A 82 -3.83 -6.52 -5.67
C ILE A 82 -2.53 -7.31 -5.42
N ALA A 83 -1.36 -6.73 -5.70
CA ALA A 83 -0.08 -7.38 -5.49
C ALA A 83 0.12 -7.81 -4.03
N ARG A 84 -0.28 -6.94 -3.09
CA ARG A 84 -0.23 -7.26 -1.66
C ARG A 84 -1.24 -8.33 -1.27
N ALA A 85 -2.49 -8.24 -1.77
CA ALA A 85 -3.50 -9.25 -1.53
C ALA A 85 -3.07 -10.63 -2.06
N ALA A 86 -2.39 -10.69 -3.21
CA ALA A 86 -1.82 -11.91 -3.77
C ALA A 86 -0.73 -12.52 -2.87
N GLY A 87 0.14 -11.69 -2.27
CA GLY A 87 1.11 -12.17 -1.30
C GLY A 87 0.47 -12.78 -0.05
N GLN A 88 -0.62 -12.19 0.45
CA GLN A 88 -1.40 -12.75 1.56
C GLN A 88 -2.12 -14.04 1.18
N TRP A 89 -2.59 -14.13 -0.06
CA TRP A 89 -3.21 -15.34 -0.60
C TRP A 89 -2.25 -16.52 -0.60
N GLU A 90 -0.98 -16.32 -0.99
CA GLU A 90 0.03 -17.37 -0.93
C GLU A 90 0.32 -17.80 0.51
N GLY A 91 0.29 -16.87 1.47
CA GLY A 91 0.39 -17.19 2.91
C GLY A 91 -0.77 -18.08 3.38
N LEU A 92 -2.01 -17.77 2.98
CA LEU A 92 -3.16 -18.62 3.24
C LEU A 92 -3.02 -19.99 2.57
N ARG A 93 -2.38 -20.07 1.41
CA ARG A 93 -2.10 -21.33 0.70
C ARG A 93 -1.12 -22.18 1.46
N ALA A 94 0.00 -21.59 1.87
CA ALA A 94 1.04 -22.28 2.63
C ALA A 94 0.52 -22.81 3.98
N SER A 95 -0.50 -22.18 4.56
CA SER A 95 -1.13 -22.63 5.81
C SER A 95 -2.08 -23.82 5.64
N GLY A 96 -2.39 -24.25 4.41
CA GLY A 96 -3.37 -25.30 4.12
C GLY A 96 -4.84 -24.88 4.29
N GLU A 97 -5.10 -23.65 4.72
CA GLU A 97 -6.45 -23.12 4.91
C GLU A 97 -7.20 -22.99 3.57
N LEU A 98 -6.48 -22.63 2.50
CA LEU A 98 -7.04 -22.58 1.15
C LEU A 98 -7.44 -23.94 0.60
N ASP A 99 -6.76 -25.03 0.94
CA ASP A 99 -7.15 -26.37 0.47
C ASP A 99 -8.51 -26.77 1.07
N GLY A 100 -8.75 -26.41 2.34
CA GLY A 100 -10.03 -26.59 3.00
C GLY A 100 -11.15 -25.69 2.46
N ILE A 101 -10.82 -24.49 1.97
CA ILE A 101 -11.77 -23.59 1.29
C ILE A 101 -12.06 -24.11 -0.13
N TRP A 102 -11.05 -24.59 -0.84
CA TRP A 102 -11.17 -25.09 -2.21
C TRP A 102 -11.98 -26.39 -2.27
N GLY A 103 -11.75 -27.32 -1.34
CA GLY A 103 -12.58 -28.53 -1.21
C GLY A 103 -14.05 -28.18 -1.01
N ARG A 104 -14.35 -27.27 -0.07
CA ARG A 104 -15.73 -26.79 0.15
C ARG A 104 -16.33 -26.12 -1.09
N LEU A 105 -15.55 -25.33 -1.83
CA LEU A 105 -16.01 -24.69 -3.06
C LEU A 105 -16.37 -25.73 -4.11
N VAL A 106 -15.48 -26.68 -4.38
CA VAL A 106 -15.68 -27.74 -5.36
C VAL A 106 -16.90 -28.58 -4.98
N ASP A 107 -16.99 -29.01 -3.73
CA ASP A 107 -18.12 -29.80 -3.23
C ASP A 107 -19.45 -29.01 -3.34
N GLY A 108 -19.45 -27.73 -2.97
CA GLY A 108 -20.63 -26.86 -3.09
C GLY A 108 -21.05 -26.58 -4.53
N LEU A 109 -20.08 -26.42 -5.44
CA LEU A 109 -20.35 -26.22 -6.87
C LEU A 109 -21.00 -27.47 -7.49
N PHE A 110 -20.50 -28.66 -7.16
CA PHE A 110 -21.06 -29.93 -7.65
C PHE A 110 -22.37 -30.31 -6.97
N ALA A 111 -22.59 -29.88 -5.72
CA ALA A 111 -23.86 -30.05 -5.01
C ALA A 111 -24.97 -29.07 -5.46
N GLY A 112 -24.65 -28.10 -6.33
CA GLY A 112 -25.58 -27.02 -6.71
C GLY A 112 -25.85 -26.01 -5.59
N GLU A 113 -25.03 -26.04 -4.53
CA GLU A 113 -25.10 -25.16 -3.39
C GLU A 113 -24.33 -23.86 -3.68
N TRP A 114 -24.99 -22.92 -4.35
CA TRP A 114 -24.46 -21.57 -4.59
C TRP A 114 -24.11 -20.79 -3.30
N GLY A 115 -24.53 -21.30 -2.14
CA GLY A 115 -24.17 -20.76 -0.82
C GLY A 115 -22.66 -20.71 -0.57
N VAL A 116 -21.85 -21.54 -1.26
CA VAL A 116 -20.39 -21.56 -1.09
C VAL A 116 -19.65 -20.52 -1.96
N VAL A 117 -20.31 -19.96 -2.97
CA VAL A 117 -19.71 -18.88 -3.80
C VAL A 117 -19.66 -17.55 -3.03
N MET A 118 -20.66 -17.29 -2.18
CA MET A 118 -20.72 -16.10 -1.31
C MET A 118 -19.48 -15.91 -0.41
N PRO A 119 -19.04 -16.89 0.40
CA PRO A 119 -17.93 -16.70 1.33
C PRO A 119 -16.60 -16.36 0.62
N ILE A 120 -16.41 -16.80 -0.62
CA ILE A 120 -15.19 -16.52 -1.40
C ILE A 120 -15.20 -15.10 -1.95
N GLY A 121 -16.35 -14.65 -2.48
CA GLY A 121 -16.54 -13.25 -2.84
C GLY A 121 -16.35 -12.32 -1.63
N MET A 122 -16.84 -12.74 -0.45
CA MET A 122 -16.63 -12.02 0.81
C MET A 122 -15.16 -12.01 1.24
N LEU A 123 -14.43 -13.11 1.08
CA LEU A 123 -12.99 -13.18 1.40
C LEU A 123 -12.19 -12.24 0.49
N PHE A 124 -12.44 -12.30 -0.82
CA PHE A 124 -11.73 -11.47 -1.79
C PHE A 124 -12.03 -9.98 -1.59
N SER A 125 -13.30 -9.61 -1.41
CA SER A 125 -13.69 -8.24 -1.12
C SER A 125 -13.09 -7.74 0.20
N ARG A 126 -13.06 -8.58 1.25
CA ARG A 126 -12.38 -8.27 2.51
C ARG A 126 -10.89 -8.01 2.29
N LEU A 127 -10.17 -8.87 1.54
CA LEU A 127 -8.76 -8.66 1.20
C LEU A 127 -8.53 -7.37 0.42
N MET A 128 -9.41 -7.06 -0.53
CA MET A 128 -9.33 -5.82 -1.31
C MET A 128 -9.56 -4.58 -0.47
N ILE A 129 -10.53 -4.59 0.45
CA ILE A 129 -10.78 -3.46 1.36
C ILE A 129 -9.59 -3.28 2.32
N ILE A 130 -9.13 -4.39 2.91
CA ILE A 130 -8.03 -4.42 3.90
C ILE A 130 -6.73 -3.87 3.33
N ASN A 131 -6.46 -4.08 2.04
CA ASN A 131 -5.24 -3.61 1.40
C ASN A 131 -5.45 -2.29 0.63
N GLY A 132 -6.57 -2.12 -0.07
CA GLY A 132 -6.87 -0.95 -0.89
C GLY A 132 -7.07 0.33 -0.08
N VAL A 133 -7.81 0.28 1.03
CA VAL A 133 -8.07 1.46 1.85
C VAL A 133 -6.77 2.06 2.42
N PRO A 134 -5.84 1.26 2.99
CA PRO A 134 -4.56 1.79 3.44
C PRO A 134 -3.72 2.42 2.32
N PHE A 135 -3.68 1.83 1.12
CA PHE A 135 -2.94 2.42 0.00
C PHE A 135 -3.56 3.74 -0.48
N GLY A 136 -4.89 3.85 -0.51
CA GLY A 136 -5.58 5.10 -0.81
C GLY A 136 -5.27 6.20 0.21
N LEU A 137 -5.31 5.87 1.51
CA LEU A 137 -4.93 6.79 2.58
C LEU A 137 -3.45 7.19 2.49
N ALA A 138 -2.56 6.24 2.21
CA ALA A 138 -1.15 6.50 2.04
C ALA A 138 -0.87 7.45 0.85
N ALA A 139 -1.61 7.30 -0.25
CA ALA A 139 -1.53 8.22 -1.39
C ALA A 139 -1.92 9.66 -1.00
N VAL A 140 -3.03 9.83 -0.27
CA VAL A 140 -3.47 11.15 0.22
C VAL A 140 -2.42 11.79 1.15
N VAL A 141 -1.81 10.98 2.03
CA VAL A 141 -0.72 11.46 2.90
C VAL A 141 0.48 11.88 2.07
N LEU A 142 0.88 11.09 1.08
CA LEU A 142 2.00 11.41 0.19
C LEU A 142 1.71 12.70 -0.59
N ASP A 143 0.50 12.87 -1.13
CA ASP A 143 0.09 14.12 -1.78
C ASP A 143 0.22 15.33 -0.86
N GLY A 144 -0.29 15.22 0.37
CA GLY A 144 -0.17 16.30 1.35
C GLY A 144 1.29 16.64 1.67
N VAL A 145 2.13 15.62 1.88
CA VAL A 145 3.55 15.80 2.22
C VAL A 145 4.33 16.41 1.04
N PHE A 146 4.07 15.97 -0.20
CA PHE A 146 4.71 16.53 -1.39
C PHE A 146 4.20 17.93 -1.72
N ALA A 147 2.91 18.22 -1.56
CA ALA A 147 2.34 19.55 -1.78
C ALA A 147 2.93 20.60 -0.84
N GLN A 148 3.27 20.22 0.40
CA GLN A 148 3.96 21.09 1.35
C GLN A 148 5.46 21.28 1.04
N GLY A 149 6.01 20.57 0.04
CA GLY A 149 7.43 20.62 -0.30
C GLY A 149 8.34 20.09 0.81
N TRP A 150 7.84 19.23 1.72
CA TRP A 150 8.62 18.71 2.84
C TRP A 150 9.89 17.99 2.38
N VAL A 151 9.78 17.26 1.27
CA VAL A 151 10.92 16.54 0.69
C VAL A 151 11.99 17.50 0.17
N ASP A 152 11.57 18.63 -0.41
CA ASP A 152 12.50 19.64 -0.94
C ASP A 152 13.17 20.45 0.20
N ARG A 153 12.42 20.73 1.27
CA ARG A 153 12.95 21.38 2.49
C ARG A 153 13.99 20.52 3.20
N CYS A 154 13.74 19.21 3.35
CA CYS A 154 14.66 18.29 4.01
C CYS A 154 15.92 18.01 3.18
N ALA A 155 15.82 18.04 1.85
CA ALA A 155 16.97 17.90 0.96
C ALA A 155 17.94 19.11 1.00
N GLY A 156 17.62 20.15 1.77
CA GLY A 156 18.42 21.36 1.89
C GLY A 156 18.43 22.19 0.60
N ASP A 157 17.46 21.98 -0.30
CA ASP A 157 17.33 22.75 -1.53
C ASP A 157 16.68 24.10 -1.20
N ARG A 158 17.47 25.00 -0.61
CA ARG A 158 17.20 26.44 -0.68
C ARG A 158 17.40 26.88 -2.13
N ARG A 159 16.47 26.52 -3.02
CA ARG A 159 16.37 27.26 -4.28
C ARG A 159 15.96 28.66 -3.90
N VAL A 160 16.93 29.53 -4.05
CA VAL A 160 16.83 30.98 -4.05
C VAL A 160 15.60 31.36 -4.87
N ASP A 161 14.77 32.17 -4.25
CA ASP A 161 13.59 32.77 -4.82
C ASP A 161 13.92 33.39 -6.20
N PRO A 162 13.30 32.93 -7.31
CA PRO A 162 13.50 33.55 -8.61
C PRO A 162 12.87 34.96 -8.71
N THR A 163 12.27 35.50 -7.64
CA THR A 163 11.68 36.84 -7.63
C THR A 163 12.70 37.99 -7.59
N VAL A 164 14.01 37.74 -7.50
CA VAL A 164 15.02 38.77 -7.81
C VAL A 164 15.16 38.91 -9.34
N LYS A 165 14.12 39.44 -9.97
CA LYS A 165 14.26 40.10 -11.28
C LYS A 165 15.01 41.42 -11.03
N ARG A 166 16.29 41.46 -11.39
CA ARG A 166 17.04 42.71 -11.60
C ARG A 166 16.54 43.42 -12.84
#